data_AF-A0AAN5X5D2-F1
#
_entry.id   AF-A0AAN5X5D2-F1
#
_cell.length_a   1.000
_cell.length_b   1.000
_cell.length_c   1.000
_cell.angle_alpha   90.00
_cell.angle_beta   90.00
_cell.angle_gamma   90.00
#
_symmetry.space_group_name_H-M   'P 1'
#
loop_
_entity.id
_entity.type
_entity.pdbx_description
1 polymer ?
#
loop_
_entity_poly.entity_id
_entity_poly.type
_entity_poly.pdbx_seq_one_letter_code
_entity_poly.pdbx_strand_id
1 'polypeptide(L)'
;MTVVITYLADDNARNRRRARRQAQREQAMQEQRLARKIALKLSGCVRADRATSLVALRDKKPEVTERKRNPAYKKPVNHPTHLINAHQKMRGKSIPASYD
;
A
#
# COMPACT_ATOMS: atom_id res chain seq x y z
N MET A 1 25.45 -34.61 70.06
CA MET A 1 24.88 -33.51 69.27
C MET A 1 25.63 -33.45 67.95
N THR A 2 24.97 -33.76 66.84
CA THR A 2 25.59 -33.80 65.51
C THR A 2 25.46 -32.42 64.85
N VAL A 3 26.60 -31.76 64.62
CA VAL A 3 26.63 -30.46 63.96
C VAL A 3 26.39 -30.69 62.46
N VAL A 4 25.19 -30.37 62.00
CA VAL A 4 24.86 -30.36 60.57
C VAL A 4 25.56 -29.14 59.96
N ILE A 5 26.74 -29.35 59.37
CA ILE A 5 27.47 -28.31 58.64
C ILE A 5 26.73 -28.10 57.32
N THR A 6 25.84 -27.11 57.28
CA THR A 6 25.27 -26.59 56.02
C THR A 6 26.36 -25.83 55.29
N TYR A 7 27.19 -26.55 54.52
CA TYR A 7 28.10 -25.94 53.56
C TYR A 7 27.31 -24.95 52.70
N LEU A 8 27.69 -23.67 52.76
CA LEU A 8 27.15 -22.55 51.99
C LEU A 8 26.88 -23.00 50.54
N ALA A 9 25.60 -23.17 50.20
CA ALA A 9 25.15 -23.75 48.93
C ALA A 9 25.59 -22.95 47.70
N ASP A 10 26.09 -21.73 47.91
CA ASP A 10 26.49 -20.79 46.86
C ASP A 10 27.90 -21.05 46.31
N ASP A 11 28.82 -21.64 47.07
CA ASP A 11 30.20 -21.93 46.60
C ASP A 11 30.39 -23.38 46.14
N ASN A 12 29.46 -23.87 45.32
CA ASN A 12 29.65 -25.14 44.62
C ASN A 12 30.38 -24.93 43.27
N ALA A 13 31.05 -25.97 42.78
CA ALA A 13 31.84 -25.90 41.56
C ALA A 13 31.04 -25.42 40.33
N ARG A 14 29.72 -25.69 40.31
CA ARG A 14 28.80 -25.28 39.25
C ARG A 14 28.57 -23.77 39.26
N ASN A 15 28.42 -23.16 40.44
CA ASN A 15 28.27 -21.72 40.59
C ASN A 15 29.55 -20.96 40.24
N ARG A 16 30.73 -21.46 40.66
CA ARG A 16 32.03 -20.92 40.21
C ARG A 16 32.19 -20.94 38.70
N ARG A 17 31.75 -22.03 38.04
CA ARG A 17 31.75 -22.14 36.57
C ARG A 17 30.78 -21.16 35.91
N ARG A 18 29.61 -20.90 36.51
CA ARG A 18 28.65 -19.91 36.03
C ARG A 18 29.20 -18.50 36.15
N ALA A 19 29.77 -18.14 37.30
CA ALA A 19 30.39 -16.83 37.54
C ALA A 19 31.50 -16.52 36.52
N ARG A 20 32.40 -17.49 36.25
CA ARG A 20 33.45 -17.33 35.22
C ARG A 20 32.91 -17.10 33.80
N ARG A 21 31.70 -17.58 33.50
CA ARG A 21 31.08 -17.43 32.16
C ARG A 21 29.99 -16.38 32.11
N GLN A 22 29.81 -15.61 33.18
CA GLN A 22 28.73 -14.64 33.25
C GLN A 22 28.84 -13.60 32.14
N ALA A 23 30.03 -13.04 31.92
CA ALA A 23 30.30 -12.10 30.83
C ALA A 23 29.98 -12.68 29.43
N GLN A 24 30.37 -13.93 29.15
CA GLN A 24 30.05 -14.60 27.88
C GLN A 24 28.54 -14.80 27.69
N ARG A 25 27.81 -15.11 28.78
CA ARG A 25 26.35 -15.27 28.73
C ARG A 25 25.66 -13.93 28.52
N GLU A 26 26.13 -12.88 29.16
CA GLU A 26 25.62 -11.52 28.97
C GLU A 26 25.81 -11.04 27.52
N GLN A 27 26.99 -11.29 26.94
CA GLN A 27 27.27 -11.02 25.53
C GLN A 27 26.32 -11.81 24.61
N ALA A 28 26.21 -13.14 24.80
CA ALA A 28 25.31 -13.96 24.00
C ALA A 28 23.83 -13.51 24.10
N MET A 29 23.39 -13.08 25.28
CA MET A 29 22.04 -12.53 25.47
C MET A 29 21.85 -11.19 24.75
N GLN A 30 22.86 -10.32 24.74
CA GLN A 30 22.81 -9.06 24.00
C GLN A 30 22.77 -9.30 22.49
N GLU A 31 23.60 -10.20 21.98
CA GLU A 31 23.61 -10.60 20.57
C GLU A 31 22.26 -11.20 20.15
N GLN A 32 21.68 -12.08 20.97
CA GLN A 32 20.37 -12.68 20.71
C GLN A 32 19.25 -11.63 20.71
N ARG A 33 19.30 -10.65 21.62
CA ARG A 33 18.37 -9.50 21.63
C ARG A 33 18.51 -8.66 20.38
N LEU A 34 19.75 -8.38 19.93
CA LEU A 34 20.02 -7.64 18.71
C LEU A 34 19.51 -8.39 17.47
N ALA A 35 19.81 -9.68 17.35
CA ALA A 35 19.33 -10.53 16.27
C ALA A 35 17.80 -10.56 16.19
N ARG A 36 17.11 -10.66 17.34
CA ARG A 36 15.64 -10.58 17.40
C ARG A 36 15.12 -9.22 16.93
N LYS A 37 15.78 -8.12 17.31
CA LYS A 37 15.40 -6.76 16.89
C LYS A 37 15.59 -6.57 15.38
N ILE A 38 16.68 -7.09 14.82
CA ILE A 38 16.95 -7.09 13.38
C ILE A 38 15.89 -7.92 12.65
N ALA A 39 15.64 -9.15 13.09
CA ALA A 39 14.61 -10.02 12.51
C ALA A 39 13.22 -9.37 12.54
N LEU A 40 12.84 -8.71 13.64
CA LEU A 40 11.57 -7.98 13.75
C LEU A 40 11.49 -6.77 12.80
N LYS A 41 12.61 -6.04 12.61
CA LYS A 41 12.67 -4.93 11.64
C LYS A 41 12.54 -5.44 10.21
N LEU A 42 13.18 -6.56 9.88
CA LEU A 42 13.11 -7.19 8.57
C LEU A 42 11.74 -7.85 8.32
N SER A 43 11.12 -8.48 9.32
CA SER A 43 9.80 -9.11 9.20
C SER A 43 8.67 -8.09 9.00
N GLY A 44 8.93 -6.80 9.23
CA GLY A 44 8.02 -5.68 8.98
C GLY A 44 8.24 -4.96 7.64
N CYS A 45 9.24 -5.36 6.83
CA CYS A 45 9.52 -4.77 5.52
C CYS A 45 8.37 -4.98 4.52
N VAL A 46 7.42 -5.87 4.82
CA VAL A 46 6.18 -6.06 4.06
C VAL A 46 5.46 -4.73 3.79
N ARG A 47 5.55 -3.73 4.69
CA ARG A 47 4.96 -2.40 4.44
C ARG A 47 5.73 -1.57 3.42
N ALA A 48 7.06 -1.61 3.45
CA ALA A 48 7.90 -0.92 2.47
C ALA A 48 7.88 -1.63 1.11
N ASP A 49 7.94 -2.95 1.11
CA ASP A 49 7.83 -3.80 -0.09
C ASP A 49 6.45 -3.64 -0.72
N ARG A 50 5.38 -3.61 0.09
CA ARG A 50 4.02 -3.33 -0.41
C ARG A 50 3.85 -1.90 -0.90
N ALA A 51 4.45 -0.92 -0.24
CA ALA A 51 4.41 0.49 -0.66
C ALA A 51 5.17 0.75 -1.97
N THR A 52 6.23 0.00 -2.23
CA THR A 52 6.98 0.05 -3.50
C THR A 52 6.41 -0.91 -4.55
N SER A 53 5.53 -1.84 -4.18
CA SER A 53 4.91 -2.76 -5.12
C SER A 53 4.00 -2.05 -6.12
N LEU A 54 4.06 -2.48 -7.39
CA LEU A 54 3.17 -2.01 -8.47
C LEU A 54 1.69 -2.17 -8.16
N VAL A 55 1.32 -3.06 -7.24
CA VAL A 55 -0.06 -3.27 -6.80
C VAL A 55 -0.59 -2.04 -6.07
N ALA A 56 0.19 -1.45 -5.15
CA ALA A 56 -0.23 -0.24 -4.42
C ALA A 56 -0.34 1.00 -5.32
N LEU A 57 0.43 1.06 -6.42
CA LEU A 57 0.35 2.14 -7.42
C LEU A 57 -0.88 2.02 -8.34
N ARG A 58 -1.47 0.81 -8.45
CA ARG A 58 -2.58 0.51 -9.38
C ARG A 58 -3.98 0.79 -8.83
N ASP A 59 -4.11 1.13 -7.54
CA ASP A 59 -5.42 1.43 -6.92
C ASP A 59 -6.03 2.77 -7.36
N LYS A 60 -5.29 3.59 -8.11
CA LYS A 60 -5.91 4.70 -8.86
C LYS A 60 -6.67 4.13 -10.05
N LYS A 61 -7.96 3.88 -9.85
CA LYS A 61 -8.90 3.73 -10.96
C LYS A 61 -8.69 4.92 -11.90
N PRO A 62 -8.53 4.72 -13.22
CA PRO A 62 -8.57 5.85 -14.14
C PRO A 62 -9.91 6.52 -13.89
N GLU A 63 -9.87 7.78 -13.46
CA GLU A 63 -11.05 8.61 -13.47
C GLU A 63 -11.42 8.74 -14.94
N VAL A 64 -12.29 7.85 -15.41
CA VAL A 64 -12.98 8.00 -16.68
C VAL A 64 -13.95 9.16 -16.45
N THR A 65 -13.39 10.36 -16.35
CA THR A 65 -14.08 11.57 -16.76
C THR A 65 -14.19 11.46 -18.26
N GLU A 66 -15.10 10.59 -18.71
CA GLU A 66 -15.92 10.94 -19.86
C GLU A 66 -16.55 12.28 -19.50
N ARG A 67 -15.82 13.35 -19.82
CA ARG A 67 -16.30 14.71 -19.76
C ARG A 67 -17.67 14.67 -20.41
N LYS A 68 -18.69 14.93 -19.61
CA LYS A 68 -20.09 15.04 -20.04
C LYS A 68 -20.07 15.92 -21.29
N ARG A 69 -20.13 15.31 -22.48
CA ARG A 69 -20.17 16.01 -23.76
C ARG A 69 -21.49 16.76 -23.77
N ASN A 70 -21.50 17.94 -23.19
CA ASN A 70 -22.57 18.93 -23.26
C ASN A 70 -23.98 18.46 -22.85
N PRO A 71 -24.37 18.56 -21.56
CA PRO A 71 -25.78 18.62 -21.23
C PRO A 71 -26.42 19.95 -21.67
N ALA A 72 -25.62 21.02 -21.88
CA ALA A 72 -26.10 22.34 -22.27
C ALA A 72 -26.74 22.38 -23.68
N TYR A 73 -26.44 21.42 -24.54
CA TYR A 73 -27.10 21.24 -25.84
C TYR A 73 -28.26 20.23 -25.76
N LYS A 74 -28.47 19.61 -24.59
CA LYS A 74 -29.67 18.81 -24.30
C LYS A 74 -30.72 19.69 -23.60
N LYS A 75 -31.50 20.33 -24.49
CA LYS A 75 -32.87 20.83 -24.35
C LYS A 75 -33.08 22.17 -23.62
N PRO A 76 -33.90 23.04 -24.19
CA PRO A 76 -35.13 23.44 -23.51
C PRO A 76 -36.18 22.34 -23.68
N VAL A 77 -36.67 21.85 -22.54
CA VAL A 77 -37.93 21.11 -22.44
C VAL A 77 -39.02 22.15 -22.67
N ASN A 78 -39.74 22.04 -23.80
CA ASN A 78 -41.03 22.68 -24.07
C ASN A 78 -41.21 24.10 -23.47
N HIS A 79 -40.61 25.13 -24.09
CA HIS A 79 -41.05 26.51 -23.86
C HIS A 79 -42.19 26.81 -24.87
N PRO A 80 -43.30 27.47 -24.48
CA PRO A 80 -44.55 27.55 -25.25
C PRO A 80 -44.45 28.42 -26.52
N THR A 81 -43.25 28.87 -26.84
CA THR A 81 -42.90 29.66 -28.00
C THR A 81 -41.64 29.02 -28.59
N HIS A 82 -41.78 28.25 -29.66
CA HIS A 82 -40.68 28.12 -30.61
C HIS A 82 -40.40 29.53 -31.13
N LEU A 83 -39.49 30.26 -30.46
CA LEU A 83 -39.22 31.68 -30.71
C LEU A 83 -38.60 31.94 -32.09
N ILE A 84 -38.20 30.87 -32.80
CA ILE A 84 -37.56 30.94 -34.11
C ILE A 84 -38.12 29.85 -35.04
N ASN A 85 -38.51 30.26 -36.25
CA ASN A 85 -38.91 29.36 -37.34
C ASN A 85 -37.71 29.09 -38.25
N ALA A 86 -36.77 28.27 -37.78
CA ALA A 86 -35.64 27.82 -38.59
C ALA A 86 -36.05 26.60 -39.44
N HIS A 87 -36.39 26.83 -40.71
CA HIS A 87 -36.65 25.74 -41.66
C HIS A 87 -35.42 25.49 -42.53
N GLN A 88 -34.76 24.36 -42.33
CA GLN A 88 -33.68 23.92 -43.21
C GLN A 88 -34.24 23.66 -44.61
N LYS A 89 -33.65 24.30 -45.63
CA LYS A 89 -33.98 24.06 -47.06
C LYS A 89 -32.74 23.58 -47.81
N MET A 90 -32.94 22.63 -48.73
CA MET A 90 -31.90 22.15 -49.63
C MET A 90 -32.24 22.58 -51.06
N ARG A 91 -31.23 22.98 -51.83
CA ARG A 91 -31.36 23.27 -53.27
C ARG A 91 -30.59 22.21 -54.06
N GLY A 92 -31.10 21.86 -55.23
CA GLY A 92 -30.41 20.96 -56.16
C GLY A 92 -29.14 21.60 -56.74
N LYS A 93 -28.23 20.76 -57.23
CA LYS A 93 -27.02 21.15 -57.95
C LYS A 93 -26.93 20.32 -59.23
N SER A 94 -26.38 20.88 -60.30
CA SER A 94 -26.07 20.10 -61.52
C SER A 94 -24.77 19.33 -61.30
N ILE A 95 -24.90 18.05 -60.97
CA ILE A 95 -23.75 17.16 -60.81
C ILE A 95 -23.51 16.49 -62.17
N PRO A 96 -22.37 16.74 -62.86
CA PRO A 96 -22.09 16.10 -64.13
C PRO A 96 -21.89 14.60 -63.92
N ALA A 97 -22.55 13.79 -64.76
CA ALA A 97 -22.28 12.37 -64.84
C ALA A 97 -21.17 12.17 -65.89
N SER A 98 -20.01 11.69 -65.46
CA SER A 98 -19.03 11.09 -66.36
C SER A 98 -19.49 9.67 -66.64
N TYR A 99 -19.71 9.35 -67.92
CA TYR A 99 -19.88 7.98 -68.38
C TYR A 99 -18.51 7.50 -68.87
N ASP A 100 -18.07 6.34 -68.38
CA ASP A 100 -16.85 5.66 -68.82
C ASP A 100 -17.00 5.07 -70.23
#